data_AF-A0A7X0HKY2-F1
#
_entry.id   AF-A0A7X0HKY2-F1
#
_cell.length_a   1.000
_cell.length_b   1.000
_cell.length_c   1.000
_cell.angle_alpha   90.00
_cell.angle_beta   90.00
_cell.angle_gamma   90.00
#
_symmetry.space_group_name_H-M   'P 1'
#
loop_
_entity.id
_entity.type
_entity.pdbx_description
1 polymer ?
#
loop_
_entity_poly.entity_id
_entity_poly.type
_entity_poly.pdbx_seq_one_letter_code
_entity_poly.pdbx_strand_id
1 'polypeptide(L)'
;METAPTAATPDRPGGLPRDDSSLPFLAATCAVGCMASAITVTSHARLPFDHLWLSGAVWAGAAGIGFAAGWGLFRLFGFQRRTLTPRLAVISLALAFAAVWGVNSISSHIFMSSWARYEAELGGPGQCLAATPYGKDNASVVTWAATGDDRMEIWPGGSIPQGTPKGYKYPVLKLTHAVNGGTRPLAPADDASRELLQSYGCR
;
A
#
# COMPACT_ATOMS: atom_id res chain seq x y z
N MET A 1 -29.09 -15.56 78.56
CA MET A 1 -28.67 -14.55 77.57
C MET A 1 -27.79 -15.27 76.57
N GLU A 2 -28.34 -15.48 75.40
CA GLU A 2 -27.81 -16.26 74.30
C GLU A 2 -27.11 -15.29 73.35
N THR A 3 -25.81 -15.47 73.14
CA THR A 3 -25.05 -14.72 72.12
C THR A 3 -24.56 -15.69 71.07
N ALA A 4 -25.02 -15.43 69.85
CA ALA A 4 -24.98 -16.28 68.67
C ALA A 4 -23.55 -16.63 68.17
N PRO A 5 -23.39 -17.74 67.44
CA PRO A 5 -22.14 -18.10 66.77
C PRO A 5 -21.86 -17.19 65.56
N THR A 6 -20.65 -16.68 65.49
CA THR A 6 -20.11 -15.87 64.38
C THR A 6 -20.10 -16.69 63.09
N ALA A 7 -20.85 -16.22 62.09
CA ALA A 7 -20.94 -16.83 60.78
C ALA A 7 -19.58 -16.86 60.07
N ALA A 8 -19.17 -18.06 59.65
CA ALA A 8 -18.06 -18.26 58.73
C ALA A 8 -18.34 -17.57 57.39
N THR A 9 -17.39 -16.76 56.92
CA THR A 9 -17.41 -16.17 55.58
C THR A 9 -17.18 -17.29 54.56
N PRO A 10 -18.03 -17.46 53.53
CA PRO A 10 -17.81 -18.48 52.51
C PRO A 10 -16.62 -18.07 51.64
N ASP A 11 -15.65 -18.97 51.59
CA ASP A 11 -14.52 -18.96 50.67
C ASP A 11 -15.06 -18.84 49.24
N ARG A 12 -14.69 -17.77 48.51
CA ARG A 12 -15.12 -17.59 47.11
C ARG A 12 -14.42 -18.63 46.25
N PRO A 13 -15.15 -19.34 45.37
CA PRO A 13 -14.60 -20.43 44.58
C PRO A 13 -13.54 -19.92 43.59
N GLY A 14 -12.51 -20.75 43.43
CA GLY A 14 -11.33 -20.53 42.60
C GLY A 14 -11.63 -19.85 41.27
N GLY A 15 -11.10 -18.64 41.12
CA GLY A 15 -10.88 -18.06 39.81
C GLY A 15 -9.91 -18.97 39.07
N LEU A 16 -10.39 -19.61 38.00
CA LEU A 16 -9.56 -20.30 37.02
C LEU A 16 -8.33 -19.43 36.71
N PRO A 17 -7.09 -19.97 36.78
CA PRO A 17 -5.91 -19.23 36.40
C PRO A 17 -6.11 -18.78 34.95
N ARG A 18 -6.24 -17.47 34.75
CA ARG A 18 -6.18 -16.86 33.43
C ARG A 18 -4.75 -17.10 32.97
N ASP A 19 -4.57 -17.95 31.98
CA ASP A 19 -3.28 -18.10 31.31
C ASP A 19 -2.96 -16.77 30.62
N ASP A 20 -2.37 -15.83 31.37
CA ASP A 20 -1.90 -14.52 30.91
C ASP A 20 -0.65 -14.65 30.03
N SER A 21 -0.64 -15.65 29.15
CA SER A 21 0.43 -15.86 28.19
C SER A 21 0.39 -14.76 27.13
N SER A 22 1.52 -14.13 26.85
CA SER A 22 1.61 -13.09 25.81
C SER A 22 1.62 -13.66 24.38
N LEU A 23 1.62 -14.99 24.23
CA LEU A 23 1.68 -15.71 22.96
C LEU A 23 0.53 -15.36 22.00
N PRO A 24 -0.76 -15.48 22.37
CA PRO A 24 -1.87 -15.20 21.45
C PRO A 24 -1.82 -13.75 20.94
N PHE A 25 -1.40 -12.80 21.77
CA PHE A 25 -1.30 -11.40 21.39
C PHE A 25 -0.14 -11.14 20.43
N LEU A 26 1.05 -11.68 20.70
CA LEU A 26 2.20 -11.54 19.81
C LEU A 26 1.96 -12.22 18.45
N ALA A 27 1.37 -13.41 18.47
CA ALA A 27 1.02 -14.12 17.24
C ALA A 27 -0.06 -13.37 16.44
N ALA A 28 -1.09 -12.84 17.11
CA ALA A 28 -2.13 -12.04 16.45
C ALA A 28 -1.58 -10.72 15.89
N THR A 29 -0.77 -9.98 16.65
CA THR A 29 -0.18 -8.72 16.17
C THR A 29 0.77 -8.94 14.97
N CYS A 30 1.57 -10.01 14.97
CA CYS A 30 2.39 -10.36 13.82
C CYS A 30 1.53 -10.79 12.62
N ALA A 31 0.51 -11.63 12.82
CA ALA A 31 -0.41 -12.04 11.76
C ALA A 31 -1.13 -10.84 11.12
N VAL A 32 -1.68 -9.93 11.95
CA VAL A 32 -2.35 -8.71 11.47
C VAL A 32 -1.37 -7.77 10.79
N GLY A 33 -0.16 -7.57 11.32
CA GLY A 33 0.86 -6.73 10.69
C GLY A 33 1.29 -7.25 9.32
N CYS A 34 1.52 -8.57 9.20
CA CYS A 34 1.84 -9.20 7.92
C CYS A 34 0.67 -9.16 6.94
N MET A 35 -0.56 -9.42 7.40
CA MET A 35 -1.76 -9.31 6.58
C MET A 35 -1.96 -7.88 6.08
N ALA A 36 -1.84 -6.87 6.94
CA ALA A 36 -1.94 -5.46 6.57
C ALA A 36 -0.88 -5.08 5.54
N SER A 37 0.37 -5.51 5.73
CA SER A 37 1.46 -5.30 4.78
C SER A 37 1.16 -5.93 3.41
N ALA A 38 0.64 -7.16 3.40
CA ALA A 38 0.24 -7.85 2.17
C ALA A 38 -0.93 -7.14 1.47
N ILE A 39 -1.93 -6.67 2.23
CA ILE A 39 -3.02 -5.85 1.68
C ILE A 39 -2.44 -4.62 1.00
N THR A 40 -1.59 -3.84 1.68
CA THR A 40 -0.95 -2.66 1.10
C THR A 40 -0.24 -2.96 -0.23
N VAL A 41 0.58 -4.02 -0.27
CA VAL A 41 1.29 -4.42 -1.49
C VAL A 41 0.31 -4.84 -2.60
N THR A 42 -0.67 -5.68 -2.29
CA THR A 42 -1.65 -6.14 -3.28
C THR A 42 -2.52 -5.00 -3.80
N SER A 43 -2.90 -4.04 -2.95
CA SER A 43 -3.64 -2.83 -3.35
C SER A 43 -2.84 -1.97 -4.32
N HIS A 44 -1.56 -1.73 -4.03
CA HIS A 44 -0.67 -1.02 -4.95
C HIS A 44 -0.45 -1.78 -6.26
N ALA A 45 -0.38 -3.11 -6.20
CA ALA A 45 -0.27 -3.97 -7.37
C ALA A 45 -1.58 -4.16 -8.16
N ARG A 46 -2.70 -3.54 -7.74
CA ARG A 46 -4.07 -3.72 -8.30
C ARG A 46 -4.59 -5.17 -8.36
N LEU A 47 -3.86 -6.12 -7.80
CA LEU A 47 -4.24 -7.53 -7.67
C LEU A 47 -5.67 -7.78 -7.14
N PRO A 48 -6.22 -7.03 -6.16
CA PRO A 48 -7.58 -7.29 -5.69
C PRO A 48 -8.66 -6.94 -6.71
N PHE A 49 -8.36 -6.08 -7.69
CA PHE A 49 -9.30 -5.69 -8.74
C PHE A 49 -9.29 -6.65 -9.92
N ASP A 50 -8.12 -7.18 -10.27
CA ASP A 50 -7.97 -8.11 -11.40
C ASP A 50 -8.24 -9.56 -10.97
N HIS A 51 -7.76 -9.96 -9.79
CA HIS A 51 -7.83 -11.34 -9.28
C HIS A 51 -8.05 -11.38 -7.77
N LEU A 52 -9.30 -11.14 -7.36
CA LEU A 52 -9.72 -11.15 -5.95
C LEU A 52 -9.34 -12.45 -5.22
N TRP A 53 -9.43 -13.60 -5.91
CA TRP A 53 -9.12 -14.91 -5.31
C TRP A 53 -7.62 -15.06 -4.99
N LEU A 54 -6.73 -14.59 -5.86
CA LEU A 54 -5.28 -14.58 -5.63
C LEU A 54 -4.93 -13.66 -4.47
N SER A 55 -5.59 -12.50 -4.39
CA SER A 55 -5.39 -11.55 -3.30
C SER A 55 -5.77 -12.15 -1.94
N GLY A 56 -6.93 -12.82 -1.87
CA GLY A 56 -7.35 -13.53 -0.66
C GLY A 56 -6.36 -14.62 -0.23
N ALA A 57 -5.82 -15.40 -1.17
CA ALA A 57 -4.80 -16.41 -0.89
C ALA A 57 -3.49 -15.80 -0.38
N VAL A 58 -3.05 -14.69 -0.96
CA VAL A 58 -1.86 -13.95 -0.52
C VAL A 58 -2.06 -13.38 0.89
N TRP A 59 -3.23 -12.81 1.20
CA TRP A 59 -3.52 -12.29 2.54
C TRP A 59 -3.56 -13.39 3.59
N ALA A 60 -4.22 -14.52 3.28
CA ALA A 60 -4.28 -15.67 4.17
C ALA A 60 -2.89 -16.29 4.40
N GLY A 61 -2.09 -16.40 3.34
CA GLY A 61 -0.70 -16.86 3.42
C GLY A 61 0.16 -15.95 4.28
N ALA A 62 0.07 -14.63 4.07
CA ALA A 62 0.80 -13.64 4.86
C ALA A 62 0.38 -13.65 6.35
N ALA A 63 -0.92 -13.79 6.63
CA ALA A 63 -1.42 -13.95 8.01
C ALA A 63 -0.87 -15.22 8.66
N GLY A 64 -0.84 -16.34 7.93
CA GLY A 64 -0.27 -17.61 8.41
C GLY A 64 1.23 -17.53 8.69
N ILE A 65 2.01 -16.90 7.80
CA ILE A 65 3.44 -16.65 7.99
C ILE A 65 3.66 -15.74 9.20
N GLY A 66 2.88 -14.66 9.33
CA GLY A 66 2.96 -13.75 10.47
C GLY A 66 2.64 -14.44 11.80
N PHE A 67 1.65 -15.35 11.80
CA PHE A 67 1.33 -16.16 12.97
C PHE A 67 2.47 -17.11 13.34
N ALA A 68 3.05 -17.82 12.36
CA ALA A 68 4.19 -18.71 12.57
C ALA A 68 5.44 -17.95 13.04
N ALA A 69 5.69 -16.75 12.50
CA ALA A 69 6.77 -15.86 12.92
C ALA A 69 6.57 -15.38 14.36
N GLY A 70 5.35 -14.96 14.72
CA GLY A 70 5.00 -14.58 16.09
C GLY A 70 5.18 -15.72 17.08
N TRP A 71 4.81 -16.95 16.69
CA TRP A 71 5.07 -18.17 17.46
C TRP A 71 6.58 -18.46 17.62
N GLY A 72 7.33 -18.35 16.53
CA GLY A 72 8.79 -18.53 16.52
C GLY A 72 9.50 -17.52 17.42
N LEU A 73 9.15 -16.24 17.30
CA LEU A 73 9.65 -15.15 18.16
C LEU A 73 9.32 -15.41 19.64
N PHE A 74 8.09 -15.85 19.94
CA PHE A 74 7.71 -16.19 21.31
C PHE A 74 8.60 -17.31 21.89
N ARG A 75 8.91 -18.34 21.08
CA ARG A 75 9.82 -19.43 21.47
C ARG A 75 11.27 -18.97 21.63
N LEU A 76 11.79 -18.19 20.68
CA LEU A 76 13.17 -17.69 20.67
C LEU A 76 13.48 -16.78 21.85
N PHE A 77 12.55 -15.90 22.21
CA PHE A 77 12.74 -14.93 23.28
C PHE A 77 12.29 -15.43 24.66
N GLY A 78 11.91 -16.70 24.79
CA GLY A 78 11.61 -17.33 26.08
C GLY A 78 10.41 -16.70 26.81
N PHE A 79 9.44 -16.13 26.08
CA PHE A 79 8.27 -15.46 26.66
C PHE A 79 7.29 -16.43 27.37
N GLN A 80 7.60 -17.73 27.46
CA GLN A 80 6.77 -18.79 28.05
C GLN A 80 6.26 -18.52 29.47
N ARG A 81 6.86 -17.59 30.22
CA ARG A 81 6.44 -17.22 31.58
C ARG A 81 6.16 -15.73 31.79
N ARG A 82 6.17 -14.91 30.73
CA ARG A 82 5.95 -13.47 30.86
C ARG A 82 4.49 -13.12 30.66
N THR A 83 3.92 -12.50 31.69
CA THR A 83 2.59 -11.90 31.62
C THR A 83 2.58 -10.74 30.63
N LEU A 84 1.43 -10.56 29.98
CA LEU A 84 1.22 -9.56 28.96
C LEU A 84 1.21 -8.16 29.60
N THR A 85 2.36 -7.49 29.62
CA THR A 85 2.45 -6.12 30.15
C THR A 85 1.97 -5.11 29.09
N PRO A 86 1.33 -4.01 29.50
CA PRO A 86 0.89 -2.96 28.58
C PRO A 86 2.06 -2.38 27.77
N ARG A 87 3.27 -2.35 28.37
CA ARG A 87 4.50 -1.91 27.68
C ARG A 87 4.88 -2.84 26.53
N LEU A 88 4.80 -4.16 26.70
CA LEU A 88 5.05 -5.12 25.63
C LEU A 88 4.02 -4.98 24.52
N ALA A 89 2.74 -4.78 24.87
CA ALA A 89 1.68 -4.59 23.89
C ALA A 89 1.89 -3.33 23.03
N VAL A 90 2.27 -2.21 23.65
CA VAL A 90 2.57 -0.96 22.94
C VAL A 90 3.79 -1.13 22.03
N ILE A 91 4.85 -1.79 22.50
CA ILE A 91 6.07 -2.02 21.69
C ILE A 91 5.76 -2.90 20.48
N SER A 92 5.03 -4.00 20.66
CA SER A 92 4.70 -4.89 19.53
C SER A 92 3.80 -4.18 18.51
N LEU A 93 2.86 -3.35 18.97
CA LEU A 93 1.99 -2.59 18.08
C LEU A 93 2.76 -1.50 17.32
N ALA A 94 3.70 -0.82 18.00
CA ALA A 94 4.57 0.16 17.37
C ALA A 94 5.49 -0.47 16.31
N LEU A 95 6.05 -1.66 16.60
CA LEU A 95 6.86 -2.42 15.64
C LEU A 95 6.05 -2.88 14.43
N ALA A 96 4.84 -3.41 14.66
CA ALA A 96 3.94 -3.80 13.57
C ALA A 96 3.57 -2.60 12.70
N PHE A 97 3.25 -1.46 13.34
CA PHE A 97 2.96 -0.21 12.62
C PHE A 97 4.16 0.28 11.81
N ALA A 98 5.37 0.29 12.39
CA ALA A 98 6.59 0.67 11.70
C ALA A 98 6.88 -0.25 10.50
N ALA A 99 6.66 -1.56 10.64
CA ALA A 99 6.81 -2.52 9.54
C ALA A 99 5.81 -2.25 8.41
N VAL A 100 4.53 -2.07 8.73
CA VAL A 100 3.49 -1.74 7.73
C VAL A 100 3.81 -0.41 7.04
N TRP A 101 4.24 0.60 7.80
CA TRP A 101 4.62 1.90 7.25
C TRP A 101 5.84 1.81 6.32
N GLY A 102 6.86 1.05 6.71
CA GLY A 102 8.03 0.79 5.86
C GLY A 102 7.66 0.05 4.58
N VAL A 103 6.82 -0.99 4.67
CA VAL A 103 6.30 -1.71 3.50
C VAL A 103 5.48 -0.78 2.61
N ASN A 104 4.63 0.08 3.17
CA ASN A 104 3.87 1.06 2.40
C ASN A 104 4.79 2.04 1.66
N SER A 105 5.83 2.55 2.33
CA SER A 105 6.80 3.45 1.72
C SER A 105 7.53 2.77 0.56
N ILE A 106 8.07 1.57 0.77
CA ILE A 106 8.80 0.82 -0.27
C ILE A 106 7.87 0.44 -1.43
N SER A 107 6.67 -0.08 -1.13
CA SER A 107 5.71 -0.47 -2.15
C SER A 107 5.23 0.73 -2.98
N SER A 108 5.08 1.91 -2.38
CA SER A 108 4.72 3.12 -3.14
C SER A 108 5.80 3.57 -4.14
N HIS A 109 7.08 3.21 -3.91
CA HIS A 109 8.16 3.45 -4.86
C HIS A 109 8.25 2.37 -5.94
N ILE A 110 7.92 1.13 -5.62
CA ILE A 110 7.94 0.02 -6.59
C ILE A 110 6.69 0.03 -7.47
N PHE A 111 5.53 0.36 -6.91
CA PHE A 111 4.24 0.44 -7.58
C PHE A 111 3.78 1.91 -7.63
N MET A 112 4.62 2.77 -8.22
CA MET A 112 4.25 4.18 -8.40
C MET A 112 2.94 4.27 -9.19
N SER A 113 2.05 5.17 -8.74
CA SER A 113 0.83 5.48 -9.48
C SER A 113 1.18 6.05 -10.86
N SER A 114 0.26 5.89 -11.81
CA SER A 114 0.40 6.43 -13.18
C SER A 114 0.80 7.91 -13.16
N TRP A 115 0.16 8.67 -12.26
CA TRP A 115 0.42 10.09 -12.06
C TRP A 115 1.81 10.37 -11.49
N ALA A 116 2.22 9.67 -10.44
CA ALA A 116 3.51 9.90 -9.79
C ALA A 116 4.67 9.57 -10.73
N ARG A 117 4.52 8.52 -11.55
CA ARG A 117 5.52 8.14 -12.54
C ARG A 117 5.59 9.12 -13.70
N TYR A 118 4.43 9.55 -14.20
CA TYR A 118 4.35 10.58 -15.23
C TYR A 118 5.01 11.88 -14.77
N GLU A 119 4.75 12.30 -13.53
CA GLU A 119 5.36 13.50 -12.94
C GLU A 119 6.88 13.37 -12.83
N ALA A 120 7.38 12.22 -12.37
CA ALA A 120 8.81 12.00 -12.21
C ALA A 120 9.58 12.04 -13.54
N GLU A 121 9.00 11.50 -14.62
CA GLU A 121 9.72 11.28 -15.88
C GLU A 121 9.45 12.34 -16.96
N LEU A 122 8.24 12.93 -17.03
CA LEU A 122 7.83 13.73 -18.17
C LEU A 122 7.04 15.00 -17.81
N GLY A 123 6.08 14.91 -16.88
CA GLY A 123 5.12 15.97 -16.59
C GLY A 123 5.45 16.88 -15.41
N GLY A 124 6.41 16.52 -14.57
CA GLY A 124 6.74 17.26 -13.35
C GLY A 124 7.63 18.48 -13.56
N PRO A 125 7.83 19.31 -12.52
CA PRO A 125 8.60 20.54 -12.63
C PRO A 125 10.04 20.25 -13.08
N GLY A 126 10.47 20.91 -14.16
CA GLY A 126 11.78 20.70 -14.78
C GLY A 126 11.85 19.60 -15.83
N GLN A 127 10.75 18.85 -16.03
CA GLN A 127 10.65 17.86 -17.10
C GLN A 127 10.13 18.47 -18.41
N CYS A 128 10.33 17.75 -19.51
CA CYS A 128 10.09 18.26 -20.85
C CYS A 128 8.64 18.71 -21.10
N LEU A 129 7.65 17.98 -20.55
CA LEU A 129 6.24 18.33 -20.75
C LEU A 129 5.69 19.30 -19.71
N ALA A 130 6.49 19.74 -18.72
CA ALA A 130 6.02 20.56 -17.60
C ALA A 130 5.30 21.84 -18.04
N ALA A 131 5.84 22.52 -19.06
CA ALA A 131 5.29 23.77 -19.60
C ALA A 131 4.31 23.57 -20.77
N THR A 132 3.87 22.33 -21.01
CA THR A 132 2.98 21.99 -22.14
C THR A 132 1.55 21.75 -21.66
N PRO A 133 0.57 21.61 -22.58
CA PRO A 133 -0.79 21.17 -22.26
C PRO A 133 -0.86 19.79 -21.58
N TYR A 134 0.23 19.03 -21.61
CA TYR A 134 0.36 17.74 -20.94
C TYR A 134 1.04 17.84 -19.58
N GLY A 135 1.58 18.99 -19.18
CA GLY A 135 2.26 19.16 -17.88
C GLY A 135 1.37 18.77 -16.70
N LYS A 136 1.95 18.44 -15.55
CA LYS A 136 1.21 17.99 -14.35
C LYS A 136 0.01 18.89 -14.03
N ASP A 137 0.20 20.20 -14.09
CA ASP A 137 -0.84 21.18 -13.74
C ASP A 137 -1.88 21.37 -14.86
N ASN A 138 -1.62 20.83 -16.05
CA ASN A 138 -2.45 20.94 -17.25
C ASN A 138 -3.02 19.60 -17.74
N ALA A 139 -2.60 18.46 -17.23
CA ALA A 139 -3.21 17.18 -17.57
C ALA A 139 -4.56 17.04 -16.83
N SER A 140 -5.63 16.64 -17.52
CA SER A 140 -6.92 16.32 -16.87
C SER A 140 -6.92 14.93 -16.26
N VAL A 141 -6.34 13.95 -16.97
CA VAL A 141 -6.38 12.54 -16.57
C VAL A 141 -5.08 11.87 -17.00
N VAL A 142 -4.45 11.14 -16.07
CA VAL A 142 -3.36 10.20 -16.38
C VAL A 142 -3.80 8.83 -15.91
N THR A 143 -4.26 8.01 -16.85
CA THR A 143 -4.76 6.66 -16.57
C THR A 143 -3.92 5.61 -17.27
N TRP A 144 -3.89 4.41 -16.70
CA TRP A 144 -3.48 3.23 -17.46
C TRP A 144 -4.56 2.93 -18.52
N ALA A 145 -4.14 2.40 -19.66
CA ALA A 145 -5.03 1.84 -20.65
C ALA A 145 -5.80 0.65 -20.07
N ALA A 146 -6.88 0.24 -20.75
CA ALA A 146 -7.77 -0.83 -20.29
C ALA A 146 -7.00 -2.13 -19.95
N THR A 147 -7.58 -2.95 -19.08
CA THR A 147 -6.98 -4.19 -18.55
C THR A 147 -6.32 -5.03 -19.64
N GLY A 148 -5.00 -5.21 -19.55
CA GLY A 148 -4.18 -5.97 -20.51
C GLY A 148 -3.33 -5.11 -21.46
N ASP A 149 -3.40 -3.77 -21.37
CA ASP A 149 -2.56 -2.87 -22.17
C ASP A 149 -1.51 -2.16 -21.27
N ASP A 150 -0.23 -2.31 -21.61
CA ASP A 150 0.92 -1.72 -20.89
C ASP A 150 1.06 -0.20 -21.11
N ARG A 151 0.02 0.42 -21.67
CA ARG A 151 0.01 1.82 -22.08
C ARG A 151 -0.56 2.71 -20.99
N MET A 152 -0.08 3.95 -20.97
CA MET A 152 -0.61 5.05 -20.18
C MET A 152 -1.15 6.10 -21.13
N GLU A 153 -2.34 6.59 -20.84
CA GLU A 153 -3.01 7.65 -21.59
C GLU A 153 -3.02 8.93 -20.76
N ILE A 154 -2.51 10.01 -21.36
CA ILE A 154 -2.48 11.34 -20.78
C ILE A 154 -3.42 12.22 -21.57
N TRP A 155 -4.48 12.62 -20.90
CA TRP A 155 -5.51 13.51 -21.43
C TRP A 155 -5.15 14.95 -21.07
N PRO A 156 -4.99 15.83 -22.06
CA PRO A 156 -4.78 17.25 -21.81
C PRO A 156 -6.09 17.86 -21.27
N GLY A 157 -5.99 18.74 -20.28
CA GLY A 157 -7.14 19.29 -19.56
C GLY A 157 -7.02 20.75 -19.15
N GLY A 158 -5.82 21.30 -19.23
CA GLY A 158 -5.45 22.61 -18.74
C GLY A 158 -5.84 23.71 -19.70
N SER A 159 -5.59 24.94 -19.25
CA SER A 159 -5.80 26.14 -20.04
C SER A 159 -5.10 26.02 -21.39
N ILE A 160 -5.89 26.12 -22.46
CA ILE A 160 -5.41 26.06 -23.83
C ILE A 160 -4.42 27.22 -24.06
N PRO A 161 -3.19 26.96 -24.52
CA PRO A 161 -2.21 27.99 -24.87
C PRO A 161 -2.80 29.13 -25.72
N GLN A 162 -2.37 30.36 -25.45
CA GLN A 162 -2.78 31.51 -26.27
C GLN A 162 -2.31 31.31 -27.72
N GLY A 163 -3.24 31.38 -28.67
CA GLY A 163 -2.98 31.17 -30.11
C GLY A 163 -3.48 29.84 -30.66
N THR A 164 -3.97 28.92 -29.82
CA THR A 164 -4.62 27.71 -30.30
C THR A 164 -5.99 28.03 -30.93
N PRO A 165 -6.36 27.44 -32.09
CA PRO A 165 -7.67 27.65 -32.71
C PRO A 165 -8.82 27.30 -31.74
N LYS A 166 -9.87 28.12 -31.73
CA LYS A 166 -11.09 27.82 -30.95
C LYS A 166 -11.66 26.46 -31.37
N GLY A 167 -11.86 25.57 -30.41
CA GLY A 167 -12.37 24.22 -30.65
C GLY A 167 -11.31 23.16 -30.99
N TYR A 168 -10.02 23.52 -30.96
CA TYR A 168 -8.95 22.55 -31.12
C TYR A 168 -8.91 21.58 -29.93
N LYS A 169 -9.06 20.28 -30.22
CA LYS A 169 -8.94 19.21 -29.23
C LYS A 169 -7.53 18.64 -29.32
N TYR A 170 -6.75 18.83 -28.26
CA TYR A 170 -5.45 18.19 -28.16
C TYR A 170 -5.62 16.66 -28.17
N PRO A 171 -4.81 15.94 -28.97
CA PRO A 171 -4.85 14.49 -29.00
C PRO A 171 -4.40 13.90 -27.66
N VAL A 172 -4.73 12.64 -27.42
CA VAL A 172 -4.30 11.93 -26.21
C VAL A 172 -2.86 11.49 -26.41
N LEU A 173 -1.99 11.78 -25.44
CA LEU A 173 -0.61 11.27 -25.45
C LEU A 173 -0.61 9.84 -24.89
N LYS A 174 -0.08 8.88 -25.66
CA LYS A 174 0.01 7.48 -25.26
C LYS A 174 1.46 7.09 -25.02
N LEU A 175 1.74 6.64 -23.80
CA LEU A 175 3.06 6.18 -23.38
C LEU A 175 3.04 4.67 -23.13
N THR A 176 4.14 3.98 -23.40
CA THR A 176 4.35 2.55 -23.14
C THR A 176 5.31 2.33 -21.97
N HIS A 177 5.50 1.07 -21.58
CA HIS A 177 6.26 0.64 -20.39
C HIS A 177 5.66 1.15 -19.09
N ALA A 178 4.36 1.40 -19.11
CA ALA A 178 3.68 2.08 -18.06
C ALA A 178 3.40 1.12 -16.88
N VAL A 179 3.09 -0.14 -17.17
CA VAL A 179 2.91 -1.22 -16.20
C VAL A 179 4.27 -1.83 -15.80
N ASN A 180 4.37 -2.51 -14.65
CA ASN A 180 5.59 -3.12 -14.07
C ASN A 180 6.61 -2.15 -13.44
N GLY A 181 6.13 -1.20 -12.64
CA GLY A 181 6.92 -0.61 -11.55
C GLY A 181 8.17 0.15 -11.95
N GLY A 182 8.16 0.87 -13.08
CA GLY A 182 9.26 1.80 -13.38
C GLY A 182 10.55 1.16 -13.88
N THR A 183 10.56 -0.13 -14.25
CA THR A 183 11.79 -0.82 -14.67
C THR A 183 12.35 -0.36 -16.02
N ARG A 184 11.57 0.38 -16.82
CA ARG A 184 12.00 0.99 -18.09
C ARG A 184 11.48 2.42 -18.17
N PRO A 185 12.19 3.36 -18.82
CA PRO A 185 11.67 4.70 -19.02
C PRO A 185 10.39 4.68 -19.86
N LEU A 186 9.48 5.61 -19.60
CA LEU A 186 8.30 5.86 -20.40
C LEU A 186 8.73 6.22 -21.83
N ALA A 187 8.13 5.56 -22.80
CA ALA A 187 8.42 5.77 -24.22
C ALA A 187 7.11 6.02 -24.98
N PRO A 188 7.14 6.64 -26.16
CA PRO A 188 5.95 6.78 -26.99
C PRO A 188 5.38 5.42 -27.37
N ALA A 189 4.07 5.23 -27.20
CA ALA A 189 3.38 3.98 -27.53
C ALA A 189 3.07 3.83 -29.04
N ASP A 190 2.98 4.95 -29.75
CA ASP A 190 2.70 5.02 -31.19
C ASP A 190 3.47 6.18 -31.85
N ASP A 191 3.49 6.19 -33.19
CA ASP A 191 4.19 7.22 -33.96
C ASP A 191 3.56 8.61 -33.77
N ALA A 192 2.24 8.68 -33.56
CA ALA A 192 1.55 9.93 -33.24
C ALA A 192 2.03 10.54 -31.92
N SER A 193 2.20 9.73 -30.87
CA SER A 193 2.74 10.17 -29.58
C SER A 193 4.21 10.53 -29.69
N ARG A 194 4.98 9.84 -30.54
CA ARG A 194 6.38 10.18 -30.83
C ARG A 194 6.50 11.54 -31.51
N GLU A 195 5.73 11.77 -32.57
CA GLU A 195 5.68 13.06 -33.27
C GLU A 195 5.22 14.18 -32.34
N LEU A 196 4.26 13.89 -31.46
CA LEU A 196 3.77 14.84 -30.49
C LEU A 196 4.83 15.21 -29.44
N LEU A 197 5.54 14.22 -28.87
CA LEU A 197 6.66 14.46 -27.97
C LEU A 197 7.76 15.27 -28.67
N GLN A 198 8.11 14.92 -29.91
CA GLN A 198 9.10 15.65 -30.71
C GLN A 198 8.68 17.09 -31.02
N SER A 199 7.38 17.35 -31.23
CA SER A 199 6.86 18.71 -31.45
C SER A 199 7.08 19.64 -30.24
N TYR A 200 7.16 19.07 -29.04
CA TYR A 200 7.50 19.77 -27.81
C TYR A 200 9.00 19.71 -27.46
N GLY A 201 9.84 19.13 -28.33
CA GLY A 201 11.28 18.98 -28.10
C GLY A 201 11.65 17.84 -27.15
N CYS A 202 10.71 16.94 -26.85
CA CYS A 202 10.93 15.77 -26.00
C CYS A 202 11.46 14.60 -26.83
N ARG A 203 12.35 13.81 -26.23
CA ARG A 203 13.07 12.71 -26.88
C ARG A 203 12.46 11.36 -26.55
#